data_AF-A0A2S7CV44-F1
#
_entry.id   AF-A0A2S7CV44-F1
#
_cell.length_a   1.000
_cell.length_b   1.000
_cell.length_c   1.000
_cell.angle_alpha   90.00
_cell.angle_beta   90.00
_cell.angle_gamma   90.00
#
_symmetry.space_group_name_H-M   'P 1'
#
loop_
_entity.id
_entity.type
_entity.pdbx_description
1 polymer ?
#
loop_
_entity_poly.entity_id
_entity_poly.type
_entity_poly.pdbx_seq_one_letter_code
_entity_poly.pdbx_strand_id
1 'polypeptide(L)'
;MRMRSSLLLAGLAATVASVPALAQSKGDWTVAVGAHQVAPKSDNGRLVGGTLEAEVGNDIKPTFTAEYFVADNLGIEVLAALPFEHDIALRGAGRVGSTKHLPPVVSLQYHFNSQGRVSPFLGAGINYTRFFSTDTRGALAGSELELDDSWGLALHAGLDFKLSERGALRVNLRWIDIDTEARLDGSRIGTVNIDPLVYGAAYVHRF
;
A
#
# COMPACT_ATOMS: atom_id res chain seq x y z
N MET A 1 -29.19 -28.02 49.36
CA MET A 1 -28.65 -26.65 49.42
C MET A 1 -27.28 -26.64 48.76
N ARG A 2 -27.08 -25.80 47.74
CA ARG A 2 -25.87 -25.79 46.91
C ARG A 2 -24.78 -24.95 47.59
N MET A 3 -23.64 -25.58 47.89
CA MET A 3 -22.40 -24.88 48.24
C MET A 3 -21.88 -24.16 46.98
N ARG A 4 -21.69 -22.84 47.05
CA ARG A 4 -20.97 -22.08 46.02
C ARG A 4 -19.65 -21.61 46.61
N SER A 5 -18.58 -22.21 46.13
CA SER A 5 -17.20 -21.97 46.52
C SER A 5 -16.74 -20.57 46.10
N SER A 6 -16.09 -19.88 47.02
CA SER A 6 -15.33 -18.65 46.81
C SER A 6 -14.08 -18.92 45.97
N LEU A 7 -13.85 -18.13 44.92
CA LEU A 7 -12.56 -18.02 44.24
C LEU A 7 -12.25 -16.53 44.01
N LEU A 8 -11.51 -15.98 44.96
CA LEU A 8 -10.60 -14.85 44.76
C LEU A 8 -9.45 -15.37 43.87
N LEU A 9 -9.11 -14.68 42.78
CA LEU A 9 -7.76 -14.77 42.23
C LEU A 9 -7.30 -13.40 41.71
N ALA A 10 -6.19 -12.99 42.31
CA ALA A 10 -5.45 -11.75 42.26
C ALA A 10 -5.21 -11.14 40.87
N GLY A 11 -5.30 -9.81 40.82
CA GLY A 11 -4.82 -8.99 39.72
C GLY A 11 -3.30 -9.06 39.57
N LEU A 12 -2.84 -9.21 38.33
CA LEU A 12 -1.44 -9.08 37.95
C LEU A 12 -1.23 -7.67 37.40
N ALA A 13 -1.01 -6.70 38.30
CA ALA A 13 -0.48 -5.40 37.93
C ALA A 13 1.02 -5.57 37.64
N ALA A 14 1.36 -5.79 36.37
CA ALA A 14 2.74 -5.72 35.91
C ALA A 14 3.17 -4.25 35.87
N THR A 15 3.78 -3.77 36.96
CA THR A 15 4.56 -2.53 36.95
C THR A 15 5.82 -2.75 36.13
N VAL A 16 5.74 -2.47 34.83
CA VAL A 16 6.94 -2.35 34.00
C VAL A 16 7.56 -1.00 34.33
N ALA A 17 8.72 -1.02 35.00
CA ALA A 17 9.53 0.17 35.18
C ALA A 17 9.87 0.75 33.81
N SER A 18 9.34 1.95 33.55
CA SER A 18 9.60 2.74 32.35
C SER A 18 11.02 3.29 32.40
N VAL A 19 11.99 2.51 31.93
CA VAL A 19 13.26 3.06 31.45
C VAL A 19 12.94 3.73 30.11
N PRO A 20 13.33 4.99 29.85
CA PRO A 20 13.14 5.59 28.54
C PRO A 20 14.11 4.92 27.56
N ALA A 21 13.70 3.78 27.01
CA ALA A 21 14.26 3.30 25.76
C ALA A 21 13.69 4.19 24.66
N LEU A 22 14.55 4.71 23.79
CA LEU A 22 14.16 5.64 22.72
C LEU A 22 13.04 5.00 21.90
N ALA A 23 11.81 5.52 22.03
CA ALA A 23 10.62 5.13 21.27
C ALA A 23 10.72 5.65 19.83
N GLN A 24 9.82 5.24 18.93
CA GLN A 24 9.50 6.14 17.81
C GLN A 24 8.83 7.39 18.40
N SER A 25 9.68 8.39 18.59
CA SER A 25 9.38 9.59 19.35
C SER A 25 9.18 10.73 18.39
N LYS A 26 8.47 11.76 18.85
CA LYS A 26 8.38 13.01 18.08
C LYS A 26 9.76 13.49 17.60
N GLY A 27 9.90 13.71 16.31
CA GLY A 27 11.12 14.17 15.65
C GLY A 27 11.95 13.07 15.00
N ASP A 28 11.66 11.79 15.29
CA ASP A 28 12.37 10.67 14.68
C ASP A 28 12.06 10.57 13.18
N TRP A 29 13.05 10.10 12.43
CA TRP A 29 12.88 9.66 11.05
C TRP A 29 13.06 8.16 10.96
N THR A 30 12.19 7.51 10.19
CA THR A 30 12.40 6.16 9.72
C THR A 30 12.45 6.09 8.21
N VAL A 31 13.28 5.18 7.70
CA VAL A 31 13.31 4.82 6.29
C VAL A 31 13.19 3.32 6.20
N ALA A 32 12.33 2.82 5.31
CA ALA A 32 12.21 1.39 5.05
C ALA A 32 12.47 1.05 3.60
N VAL A 33 13.19 -0.05 3.39
CA VAL A 33 13.44 -0.66 2.08
C VAL A 33 12.95 -2.10 2.13
N GLY A 34 12.13 -2.49 1.17
CA GLY A 34 11.49 -3.79 1.18
C GLY A 34 11.09 -4.32 -0.17
N ALA A 35 10.45 -5.48 -0.17
CA ALA A 35 9.87 -6.10 -1.34
C ALA A 35 8.39 -6.42 -1.05
N HIS A 36 7.51 -5.94 -1.94
CA HIS A 36 6.08 -6.13 -1.80
C HIS A 36 5.50 -6.69 -3.10
N GLN A 37 4.60 -7.65 -2.93
CA GLN A 37 3.75 -8.10 -4.00
C GLN A 37 2.58 -7.14 -4.15
N VAL A 38 2.36 -6.67 -5.36
CA VAL A 38 1.20 -5.88 -5.78
C VAL A 38 0.24 -6.83 -6.45
N ALA A 39 -0.95 -7.00 -5.86
CA ALA A 39 -2.00 -7.87 -6.35
C ALA A 39 -3.26 -7.04 -6.68
N PRO A 40 -3.46 -6.63 -7.95
CA PRO A 40 -4.68 -5.97 -8.40
C PRO A 40 -5.93 -6.81 -8.11
N LYS A 41 -7.09 -6.16 -7.95
CA LYS A 41 -8.36 -6.90 -7.81
C LYS A 41 -8.67 -7.71 -9.09
N SER A 42 -9.46 -8.78 -8.95
CA SER A 42 -9.79 -9.70 -10.04
C SER A 42 -10.89 -9.22 -11.01
N ASP A 43 -11.56 -8.11 -10.69
CA ASP A 43 -12.57 -7.47 -11.56
C ASP A 43 -12.12 -6.03 -11.81
N ASN A 44 -11.23 -5.84 -12.79
CA ASN A 44 -10.65 -4.53 -13.08
C ASN A 44 -11.56 -3.61 -13.92
N GLY A 45 -12.83 -3.95 -14.06
CA GLY A 45 -13.81 -3.20 -14.86
C GLY A 45 -14.01 -3.76 -16.26
N ARG A 46 -15.02 -3.20 -16.96
CA ARG A 46 -15.42 -3.63 -18.30
C ARG A 46 -15.24 -2.48 -19.29
N LEU A 47 -14.43 -2.71 -20.32
CA LEU A 47 -14.15 -1.80 -21.41
C LEU A 47 -15.09 -2.07 -22.60
N VAL A 48 -15.21 -1.09 -23.50
CA VAL A 48 -16.02 -1.18 -24.74
C VAL A 48 -17.49 -1.51 -24.43
N GLY A 49 -18.14 -0.62 -23.67
CA GLY A 49 -19.58 -0.71 -23.37
C GLY A 49 -19.98 -1.96 -22.57
N GLY A 50 -19.05 -2.58 -21.85
CA GLY A 50 -19.31 -3.77 -21.07
C GLY A 50 -18.92 -5.10 -21.75
N THR A 51 -18.26 -5.06 -22.90
CA THR A 51 -18.01 -6.27 -23.72
C THR A 51 -16.67 -6.94 -23.41
N LEU A 52 -15.69 -6.20 -22.87
CA LEU A 52 -14.34 -6.70 -22.61
C LEU A 52 -13.96 -6.50 -21.14
N GLU A 53 -13.59 -7.58 -20.46
CA GLU A 53 -13.11 -7.54 -19.07
C GLU A 53 -11.62 -7.17 -19.07
N ALA A 54 -11.24 -6.21 -18.23
CA ALA A 54 -9.85 -5.84 -18.01
C ALA A 54 -9.19 -6.77 -16.97
N GLU A 55 -7.93 -7.13 -17.17
CA GLU A 55 -7.14 -7.95 -16.25
C GLU A 55 -5.78 -7.29 -16.01
N VAL A 56 -5.38 -7.14 -14.74
CA VAL A 56 -4.09 -6.58 -14.35
C VAL A 56 -3.31 -7.62 -13.53
N GLY A 57 -2.09 -7.97 -13.97
CA GLY A 57 -1.28 -9.03 -13.36
C GLY A 57 -0.56 -8.63 -12.06
N ASN A 58 -0.20 -9.64 -11.25
CA ASN A 58 0.57 -9.48 -10.02
C ASN A 58 2.06 -9.20 -10.29
N ASP A 59 2.72 -8.45 -9.39
CA ASP A 59 4.15 -8.15 -9.53
C ASP A 59 4.85 -7.92 -8.18
N ILE A 60 6.09 -8.39 -8.01
CA ILE A 60 6.92 -8.11 -6.82
C ILE A 60 7.83 -6.93 -7.12
N LYS A 61 7.79 -5.90 -6.27
CA LYS A 61 8.57 -4.68 -6.46
C LYS A 61 9.34 -4.26 -5.22
N PRO A 62 10.54 -3.67 -5.43
CA PRO A 62 11.20 -2.95 -4.36
C PRO A 62 10.37 -1.72 -3.99
N THR A 63 10.23 -1.48 -2.69
CA THR A 63 9.47 -0.35 -2.14
C THR A 63 10.35 0.45 -1.20
N PHE A 64 10.13 1.76 -1.18
CA PHE A 64 10.83 2.69 -0.31
C PHE A 64 9.81 3.50 0.46
N THR A 65 9.95 3.57 1.78
CA THR A 65 9.13 4.46 2.61
C THR A 65 10.03 5.37 3.42
N ALA A 66 9.60 6.60 3.62
CA ALA A 66 10.17 7.52 4.59
C ALA A 66 9.04 7.99 5.50
N GLU A 67 9.24 7.96 6.81
CA GLU A 67 8.25 8.33 7.79
C GLU A 67 8.85 9.28 8.82
N TYR A 68 8.14 10.37 9.10
CA TYR A 68 8.53 11.38 10.09
C TYR A 68 7.53 11.44 11.23
N PHE A 69 8.00 11.30 12.47
CA PHE A 69 7.16 11.29 13.65
C PHE A 69 6.82 12.71 14.11
N VAL A 70 5.60 13.14 13.83
CA VAL A 70 5.09 14.47 14.24
C VAL A 70 4.67 14.52 15.70
N ALA A 71 4.35 13.36 16.28
CA ALA A 71 4.13 13.12 17.70
C ALA A 71 4.60 11.71 18.06
N ASP A 72 4.66 11.41 19.36
CA ASP A 72 4.95 10.05 19.81
C ASP A 72 3.93 9.09 19.19
N ASN A 73 4.43 7.98 18.63
CA ASN A 73 3.62 6.96 17.98
C ASN A 73 2.86 7.40 16.72
N LEU A 74 2.99 8.64 16.25
CA LEU A 74 2.26 9.16 15.09
C LEU A 74 3.20 9.74 14.04
N GLY A 75 3.26 9.08 12.88
CA GLY A 75 4.12 9.42 11.76
C GLY A 75 3.36 9.87 10.51
N ILE A 76 3.99 10.70 9.70
CA ILE A 76 3.61 10.94 8.31
C ILE A 76 4.54 10.12 7.43
N GLU A 77 4.00 9.14 6.72
CA GLU A 77 4.71 8.25 5.82
C GLU A 77 4.52 8.69 4.36
N VAL A 78 5.60 8.66 3.58
CA VAL A 78 5.57 8.74 2.13
C VAL A 78 6.06 7.40 1.57
N LEU A 79 5.21 6.74 0.78
CA LEU A 79 5.58 5.59 -0.04
C LEU A 79 6.05 6.06 -1.41
N ALA A 80 7.28 5.71 -1.74
CA ALA A 80 7.85 5.82 -3.06
C ALA A 80 8.09 4.43 -3.67
N ALA A 81 7.82 4.33 -4.96
CA ALA A 81 8.09 3.14 -5.75
C ALA A 81 8.74 3.54 -7.08
N LEU A 82 9.40 2.58 -7.72
CA LEU A 82 9.82 2.73 -9.11
C LEU A 82 8.58 2.68 -10.03
N PRO A 83 8.65 3.26 -11.25
CA PRO A 83 7.57 3.15 -12.21
C PRO A 83 7.17 1.70 -12.46
N PHE A 84 5.89 1.42 -12.32
CA PHE A 84 5.30 0.15 -12.73
C PHE A 84 5.05 0.18 -14.23
N GLU A 85 5.19 -0.96 -14.89
CA GLU A 85 4.82 -1.13 -16.29
C GLU A 85 3.81 -2.27 -16.38
N HIS A 86 2.68 -2.02 -17.02
CA HIS A 86 1.64 -3.03 -17.23
C HIS A 86 1.29 -3.14 -18.70
N ASP A 87 1.11 -4.38 -19.16
CA ASP A 87 0.53 -4.67 -20.45
C ASP A 87 -0.99 -4.51 -20.40
N ILE A 88 -1.55 -3.91 -21.43
CA ILE A 88 -2.99 -3.77 -21.64
C ILE A 88 -3.39 -4.82 -22.69
N ALA A 89 -4.32 -5.70 -22.32
CA ALA A 89 -4.85 -6.73 -23.20
C ALA A 89 -6.37 -6.60 -23.33
N LEU A 90 -6.87 -6.87 -24.53
CA LEU A 90 -8.30 -6.94 -24.83
C LEU A 90 -8.67 -8.39 -25.12
N ARG A 91 -9.74 -8.87 -24.49
CA ARG A 91 -10.27 -10.22 -24.72
C ARG A 91 -10.58 -10.42 -26.21
N GLY A 92 -9.98 -11.43 -26.82
CA GLY A 92 -10.15 -11.75 -28.25
C GLY A 92 -9.24 -10.98 -29.22
N ALA A 93 -8.56 -9.91 -28.79
CA ALA A 93 -7.60 -9.16 -29.61
C ALA A 93 -6.15 -9.27 -29.08
N GLY A 94 -5.97 -9.88 -27.91
CA GLY A 94 -4.66 -10.07 -27.31
C GLY A 94 -4.11 -8.77 -26.74
N ARG A 95 -2.78 -8.65 -26.72
CA ARG A 95 -2.09 -7.52 -26.10
C ARG A 95 -2.12 -6.31 -27.05
N VAL A 96 -2.73 -5.22 -26.59
CA VAL A 96 -3.00 -4.03 -27.41
C VAL A 96 -2.19 -2.80 -27.04
N GLY A 97 -1.49 -2.84 -25.91
CA GLY A 97 -0.67 -1.72 -25.46
C GLY A 97 0.06 -2.02 -24.18
N SER A 98 0.78 -1.03 -23.69
CA SER A 98 1.42 -1.01 -22.37
C SER A 98 1.39 0.40 -21.81
N THR A 99 1.38 0.53 -20.49
CA THR A 99 1.43 1.83 -19.81
C THR A 99 2.37 1.74 -18.62
N LYS A 100 2.99 2.88 -18.29
CA LYS A 100 3.69 3.04 -17.02
C LYS A 100 2.85 3.84 -16.05
N HIS A 101 3.03 3.59 -14.75
CA HIS A 101 2.42 4.41 -13.71
C HIS A 101 3.26 4.50 -12.45
N LEU A 102 3.05 5.57 -11.70
CA LEU A 102 3.64 5.82 -10.39
C LEU A 102 2.52 6.16 -9.40
N PRO A 103 2.34 5.37 -8.34
CA PRO A 103 1.34 5.62 -7.30
C PRO A 103 1.99 6.07 -5.96
N PRO A 104 2.57 7.29 -5.86
CA PRO A 104 2.98 7.82 -4.56
C PRO A 104 1.78 7.90 -3.60
N VAL A 105 2.03 7.48 -2.36
CA VAL A 105 1.04 7.54 -1.29
C VAL A 105 1.61 8.33 -0.13
N VAL A 106 0.83 9.27 0.39
CA VAL A 106 1.12 9.97 1.64
C VAL A 106 0.10 9.53 2.69
N SER A 107 0.58 9.01 3.81
CA SER A 107 -0.26 8.45 4.87
C SER A 107 0.06 9.05 6.23
N LEU A 108 -0.96 9.16 7.06
CA LEU A 108 -0.79 9.26 8.51
C LEU A 108 -0.75 7.83 9.07
N GLN A 109 0.23 7.52 9.92
CA GLN A 109 0.47 6.19 10.47
C GLN A 109 0.59 6.26 11.98
N TYR A 110 -0.17 5.41 12.68
CA TYR A 110 -0.13 5.29 14.13
C TYR A 110 0.42 3.93 14.55
N HIS A 111 1.41 3.95 15.43
CA HIS A 111 2.14 2.79 15.95
C HIS A 111 1.70 2.45 17.37
N PHE A 112 1.07 1.30 17.55
CA PHE A 112 0.74 0.76 18.87
C PHE A 112 1.95 0.07 19.48
N ASN A 113 2.19 0.27 20.77
CA ASN A 113 3.27 -0.43 21.48
C ASN A 113 4.66 -0.25 20.82
N SER A 114 5.00 0.98 20.39
CA SER A 114 6.29 1.31 19.75
C SER A 114 7.53 0.98 20.60
N GLN A 115 7.34 0.82 21.90
CA GLN A 115 8.36 0.40 22.89
C GLN A 115 8.56 -1.12 22.94
N GLY A 116 7.59 -1.90 22.45
CA GLY A 116 7.61 -3.35 22.51
C GLY A 116 8.50 -4.00 21.47
N ARG A 117 8.71 -5.32 21.63
CA ARG A 117 9.36 -6.14 20.59
C ARG A 117 8.52 -6.24 19.31
N VAL A 118 7.21 -6.06 19.43
CA VAL A 118 6.25 -6.06 18.33
C VAL A 118 5.39 -4.81 18.47
N SER A 119 5.37 -4.01 17.42
CA SER A 119 4.60 -2.76 17.31
C SER A 119 3.61 -2.88 16.15
N PRO A 120 2.34 -3.22 16.42
CA PRO A 120 1.30 -3.12 15.40
C PRO A 120 1.12 -1.68 14.95
N PHE A 121 0.75 -1.46 13.69
CA PHE A 121 0.42 -0.13 13.19
C PHE A 121 -0.77 -0.13 12.26
N LEU A 122 -1.41 1.03 12.16
CA LEU A 122 -2.48 1.34 11.22
C LEU A 122 -2.17 2.67 10.57
N GLY A 123 -2.49 2.81 9.28
CA GLY A 123 -2.41 4.09 8.61
C GLY A 123 -3.49 4.28 7.56
N ALA A 124 -3.71 5.54 7.24
CA ALA A 124 -4.64 5.99 6.22
C ALA A 124 -4.03 7.18 5.49
N GLY A 125 -4.24 7.25 4.18
CA GLY A 125 -3.57 8.20 3.32
C GLY A 125 -4.30 8.45 2.03
N ILE A 126 -3.66 9.29 1.22
CA ILE A 126 -4.10 9.65 -0.13
C ILE A 126 -3.05 9.14 -1.11
N ASN A 127 -3.54 8.48 -2.16
CA ASN A 127 -2.78 8.06 -3.31
C ASN A 127 -3.04 9.01 -4.49
N TYR A 128 -1.98 9.32 -5.23
CA TYR A 128 -2.07 9.98 -6.53
C TYR A 128 -1.32 9.13 -7.55
N THR A 129 -2.05 8.45 -8.44
CA THR A 129 -1.44 7.64 -9.50
C THR A 129 -1.36 8.43 -10.78
N ARG A 130 -0.14 8.60 -11.29
CA ARG A 130 0.10 9.20 -12.61
C ARG A 130 0.42 8.13 -13.63
N PHE A 131 -0.33 8.09 -14.72
CA PHE A 131 -0.06 7.22 -15.87
C PHE A 131 0.76 7.98 -16.92
N PHE A 132 1.70 7.30 -17.56
CA PHE A 132 2.57 7.88 -18.59
C PHE A 132 3.20 6.82 -19.47
N SER A 133 3.84 7.24 -20.57
CA SER A 133 4.47 6.34 -21.54
C SER A 133 3.53 5.20 -21.96
N THR A 134 2.35 5.58 -22.44
CA THR A 134 1.34 4.65 -22.93
C THR A 134 1.57 4.39 -24.42
N ASP A 135 1.90 3.15 -24.75
CA ASP A 135 2.20 2.71 -26.10
C ASP A 135 1.09 1.79 -26.61
N THR A 136 0.65 1.98 -27.85
CA THR A 136 -0.35 1.14 -28.51
C THR A 136 0.27 0.20 -29.54
N ARG A 137 -0.34 -0.97 -29.73
CA ARG A 137 0.11 -2.01 -30.67
C ARG A 137 -1.02 -2.99 -31.00
N GLY A 138 -0.76 -3.89 -31.95
CA GLY A 138 -1.75 -4.88 -32.37
C GLY A 138 -3.03 -4.21 -32.85
N ALA A 139 -4.16 -4.57 -32.24
CA ALA A 139 -5.48 -4.04 -32.61
C ALA A 139 -5.66 -2.52 -32.38
N LEU A 140 -4.82 -1.89 -31.57
CA LEU A 140 -4.82 -0.43 -31.35
C LEU A 140 -3.64 0.28 -32.02
N ALA A 141 -2.87 -0.42 -32.87
CA ALA A 141 -1.72 0.18 -33.54
C ALA A 141 -2.13 1.40 -34.38
N GLY A 142 -1.52 2.56 -34.09
CA GLY A 142 -1.82 3.83 -34.77
C GLY A 142 -2.89 4.69 -34.09
N SER A 143 -3.52 4.20 -33.02
CA SER A 143 -4.38 5.00 -32.14
C SER A 143 -3.60 5.53 -30.93
N GLU A 144 -4.12 6.59 -30.33
CA GLU A 144 -3.63 7.20 -29.10
C GLU A 144 -4.47 6.69 -27.92
N LEU A 145 -3.84 5.94 -27.01
CA LEU A 145 -4.47 5.45 -25.78
C LEU A 145 -3.94 6.27 -24.60
N GLU A 146 -4.85 6.88 -23.85
CA GLU A 146 -4.53 7.68 -22.67
C GLU A 146 -5.25 7.11 -21.44
N LEU A 147 -4.59 7.19 -20.29
CA LEU A 147 -5.15 6.88 -18.98
C LEU A 147 -5.06 8.14 -18.13
N ASP A 148 -6.21 8.64 -17.65
CA ASP A 148 -6.27 9.83 -16.82
C ASP A 148 -5.60 9.57 -15.45
N ASP A 149 -5.05 10.61 -14.83
CA ASP A 149 -4.52 10.53 -13.47
C ASP A 149 -5.61 10.13 -12.46
N SER A 150 -5.23 9.40 -11.42
CA SER A 150 -6.14 8.90 -10.40
C SER A 150 -5.81 9.44 -9.01
N TRP A 151 -6.84 9.81 -8.26
CA TRP A 151 -6.75 10.14 -6.84
C TRP A 151 -7.61 9.15 -6.06
N GLY A 152 -7.07 8.62 -4.97
CA GLY A 152 -7.78 7.62 -4.19
C GLY A 152 -7.32 7.55 -2.74
N LEU A 153 -8.11 6.85 -1.92
CA LEU A 153 -7.73 6.55 -0.55
C LEU A 153 -6.73 5.39 -0.51
N ALA A 154 -5.86 5.41 0.49
CA ALA A 154 -5.00 4.27 0.80
C ALA A 154 -5.14 3.91 2.28
N LEU A 155 -5.32 2.63 2.57
CA LEU A 155 -5.36 2.10 3.93
C LEU A 155 -4.27 1.05 4.09
N HIS A 156 -3.59 1.02 5.22
CA HIS A 156 -2.60 -0.01 5.50
C HIS A 156 -2.50 -0.36 6.96
N ALA A 157 -2.07 -1.59 7.20
CA ALA A 157 -1.87 -2.16 8.51
C ALA A 157 -0.63 -3.06 8.49
N GLY A 158 -0.01 -3.25 9.64
CA GLY A 158 1.14 -4.14 9.71
C GLY A 158 1.69 -4.30 11.11
N LEU A 159 2.84 -4.96 11.16
CA LEU A 159 3.59 -5.24 12.37
C LEU A 159 5.05 -4.89 12.14
N ASP A 160 5.63 -4.12 13.06
CA ASP A 160 7.06 -3.89 13.16
C ASP A 160 7.65 -4.77 14.26
N PHE A 161 8.59 -5.64 13.88
CA PHE A 161 9.33 -6.51 14.79
C PHE A 161 10.71 -5.89 15.07
N LYS A 162 10.93 -5.43 16.31
CA LYS A 162 12.20 -4.81 16.72
C LYS A 162 13.33 -5.84 16.61
N LEU A 163 14.34 -5.54 15.78
CA LEU A 163 15.54 -6.37 15.60
C LEU A 163 16.73 -5.80 16.39
N SER A 164 16.80 -4.48 16.55
CA SER A 164 17.83 -3.77 17.31
C SER A 164 17.30 -2.42 17.81
N GLU A 165 18.16 -1.61 18.43
CA GLU A 165 17.77 -0.26 18.87
C GLU A 165 17.43 0.69 17.71
N ARG A 166 17.84 0.40 16.47
CA ARG A 166 17.55 1.25 15.30
C ARG A 166 16.96 0.49 14.12
N GLY A 167 16.77 -0.82 14.26
CA GLY A 167 16.33 -1.69 13.18
C GLY A 167 15.05 -2.45 13.53
N ALA A 168 14.13 -2.53 12.58
CA ALA A 168 12.95 -3.39 12.67
C ALA A 168 12.69 -4.10 11.35
N LEU A 169 12.02 -5.26 11.43
CA LEU A 169 11.40 -5.91 10.28
C LEU A 169 9.93 -5.51 10.24
N ARG A 170 9.49 -4.85 9.18
CA ARG A 170 8.10 -4.50 8.93
C ARG A 170 7.46 -5.58 8.06
N VAL A 171 6.30 -6.08 8.45
CA VAL A 171 5.39 -6.83 7.57
C VAL A 171 4.13 -5.99 7.42
N ASN A 172 3.74 -5.70 6.18
CA ASN A 172 2.61 -4.81 5.92
C ASN A 172 1.63 -5.37 4.88
N LEU A 173 0.43 -4.83 4.95
CA LEU A 173 -0.65 -4.99 4.00
C LEU A 173 -1.22 -3.60 3.72
N ARG A 174 -1.39 -3.25 2.44
CA ARG A 174 -1.91 -1.97 1.98
C ARG A 174 -2.94 -2.20 0.90
N TRP A 175 -4.08 -1.53 1.03
CA TRP A 175 -5.05 -1.37 -0.03
C TRP A 175 -4.96 0.06 -0.56
N ILE A 176 -5.04 0.21 -1.87
CA ILE A 176 -4.99 1.52 -2.54
C ILE A 176 -6.15 1.56 -3.51
N ASP A 177 -6.94 2.63 -3.45
CA ASP A 177 -7.98 2.96 -4.42
C ASP A 177 -7.33 3.60 -5.65
N ILE A 178 -7.48 2.97 -6.83
CA ILE A 178 -6.91 3.47 -8.08
C ILE A 178 -7.89 3.21 -9.21
N ASP A 179 -8.67 4.24 -9.52
CA ASP A 179 -9.59 4.28 -10.66
C ASP A 179 -9.11 5.29 -11.71
N THR A 180 -8.95 4.86 -12.97
CA THR A 180 -8.52 5.74 -14.08
C THR A 180 -9.50 5.66 -15.25
N GLU A 181 -9.78 6.78 -15.90
CA GLU A 181 -10.53 6.80 -17.15
C GLU A 181 -9.61 6.49 -18.34
N ALA A 182 -10.02 5.55 -19.19
CA ALA A 182 -9.32 5.25 -20.43
C ALA A 182 -9.96 6.01 -21.59
N ARG A 183 -9.12 6.64 -22.42
CA ARG A 183 -9.50 7.35 -23.65
C ARG A 183 -8.75 6.79 -24.85
N LEU A 184 -9.45 6.63 -25.96
CA LEU A 184 -8.89 6.24 -27.25
C LEU A 184 -9.17 7.33 -28.26
N ASP A 185 -8.13 7.90 -28.87
CA ASP A 185 -8.22 8.99 -29.84
C ASP A 185 -9.10 10.15 -29.31
N GLY A 186 -8.89 10.51 -28.04
CA GLY A 186 -9.64 11.54 -27.31
C GLY A 186 -11.06 11.15 -26.86
N SER A 187 -11.56 9.98 -27.25
CA SER A 187 -12.90 9.50 -26.88
C SER A 187 -12.84 8.58 -25.67
N ARG A 188 -13.70 8.81 -24.67
CA ARG A 188 -13.79 7.96 -23.46
C ARG A 188 -14.26 6.55 -23.82
N ILE A 189 -13.47 5.53 -23.46
CA ILE A 189 -13.76 4.12 -23.74
C ILE A 189 -14.13 3.29 -22.51
N GLY A 190 -13.91 3.82 -21.30
CA GLY A 190 -14.30 3.19 -20.05
C GLY A 190 -13.49 3.65 -18.84
N THR A 191 -13.69 2.98 -17.71
CA THR A 191 -12.92 3.16 -16.48
C THR A 191 -12.23 1.84 -16.14
N VAL A 192 -10.95 1.92 -15.79
CA VAL A 192 -10.15 0.81 -15.31
C VAL A 192 -9.98 0.97 -13.81
N ASN A 193 -10.41 -0.04 -13.04
CA ASN A 193 -10.34 -0.03 -11.59
C ASN A 193 -9.24 -1.02 -11.16
N ILE A 194 -8.14 -0.54 -10.62
CA ILE A 194 -6.97 -1.38 -10.31
C ILE A 194 -7.05 -1.92 -8.87
N ASP A 195 -7.43 -1.06 -7.93
CA ASP A 195 -7.60 -1.29 -6.49
C ASP A 195 -6.67 -2.37 -5.88
N PRO A 196 -5.34 -2.20 -5.96
CA PRO A 196 -4.43 -3.27 -5.59
C PRO A 196 -4.37 -3.48 -4.09
N LEU A 197 -4.27 -4.75 -3.72
CA LEU A 197 -3.79 -5.20 -2.43
C LEU A 197 -2.28 -5.43 -2.52
N VAL A 198 -1.51 -4.65 -1.76
CA VAL A 198 -0.05 -4.71 -1.71
C VAL A 198 0.37 -5.31 -0.38
N TYR A 199 1.20 -6.34 -0.39
CA TYR A 199 1.67 -6.97 0.84
C TYR A 199 3.12 -7.42 0.73
N GLY A 200 3.84 -7.41 1.84
CA GLY A 200 5.25 -7.77 1.83
C GLY A 200 5.97 -7.44 3.12
N ALA A 201 7.29 -7.33 3.00
CA ALA A 201 8.16 -7.05 4.12
C ALA A 201 9.25 -6.04 3.77
N ALA A 202 9.67 -5.26 4.77
CA ALA A 202 10.72 -4.26 4.66
C ALA A 202 11.62 -4.25 5.88
N TYR A 203 12.89 -3.90 5.68
CA TYR A 203 13.75 -3.50 6.77
C TYR A 203 13.56 -2.00 7.04
N VAL A 204 13.29 -1.65 8.29
CA VAL A 204 13.13 -0.27 8.75
C VAL A 204 14.39 0.14 9.52
N HIS A 205 14.95 1.29 9.16
CA HIS A 205 16.01 1.95 9.90
C HIS A 205 15.48 3.24 10.54
N ARG A 206 15.80 3.46 11.81
CA ARG A 206 15.50 4.70 12.55
C ARG A 206 16.76 5.53 12.76
N PHE A 207 16.65 6.83 12.48
CA PHE A 207 17.71 7.83 12.64
C PHE A 207 17.60 8.55 13.98
#